data_AF-A0A378AUP8-F1
#
_entry.id   AF-A0A378AUP8-F1
#
_cell.length_a   1.000
_cell.length_b   1.000
_cell.length_c   1.000
_cell.angle_alpha   90.00
_cell.angle_beta   90.00
_cell.angle_gamma   90.00
#
_symmetry.space_group_name_H-M   'P 1'
#
loop_
_entity.id
_entity.type
_entity.pdbx_description
1 polymer ?
#
loop_
_entity_poly.entity_id
_entity_poly.type
_entity_poly.pdbx_seq_one_letter_code
_entity_poly.pdbx_strand_id
1 'polypeptide(L)' 'MVQELQSLLEMHAPESKVLAASFKTPRQALDCLLAGCEAITLPLDVAQQMLGTPAVESAIEKFEQDWNNAFGTLNL' A
#
# COMPACT_ATOMS: atom_id res chain seq x y z
N MET A 1 12.01 15.36 -6.61
CA MET A 1 10.86 16.23 -6.33
C MET A 1 10.22 15.99 -4.97
N VAL A 2 9.55 14.85 -4.71
CA VAL A 2 8.88 14.61 -3.41
C VAL A 2 9.89 14.51 -2.26
N GLN A 3 10.97 13.75 -2.43
CA GLN A 3 12.06 13.65 -1.44
C GLN A 3 12.69 15.02 -1.13
N GLU A 4 12.93 15.83 -2.14
CA GLU A 4 13.52 17.18 -1.95
C GLU A 4 12.56 18.08 -1.16
N LEU A 5 11.26 18.04 -1.46
CA LEU A 5 10.26 18.79 -0.70
C LEU A 5 10.20 18.31 0.75
N GLN A 6 10.22 17.00 1.01
CA GLN A 6 10.25 16.45 2.36
C GLN A 6 11.44 17.00 3.14
N SER A 7 12.66 16.92 2.58
CA SER A 7 13.86 17.44 3.24
C SER A 7 13.78 18.94 3.53
N LEU A 8 13.18 19.73 2.63
CA LEU A 8 13.00 21.17 2.85
C LEU A 8 12.00 21.47 3.96
N LEU A 9 10.87 20.75 4.02
CA LEU A 9 9.87 20.94 5.06
C LEU A 9 10.41 20.53 6.43
N GLU A 10 11.16 19.43 6.51
CA GLU A 10 11.83 19.01 7.75
C GLU A 10 12.79 20.08 8.29
N MET A 11 13.54 20.76 7.42
CA MET A 11 14.50 21.79 7.82
C MET A 11 13.87 23.14 8.15
N HIS A 12 12.78 23.51 7.46
CA HIS A 12 12.32 24.90 7.45
C HIS A 12 10.87 25.09 7.90
N ALA A 13 10.05 24.04 7.88
CA ALA A 13 8.64 24.09 8.23
C ALA A 13 8.15 22.74 8.81
N PRO A 14 8.70 22.29 9.96
CA PRO A 14 8.46 20.93 10.49
C PRO A 14 7.01 20.63 10.88
N GLU A 15 6.17 21.66 11.05
CA GLU A 15 4.73 21.51 11.28
C GLU A 15 3.93 21.25 9.99
N SER A 16 4.53 21.50 8.82
CA SER A 16 3.93 21.22 7.52
C SER A 16 4.11 19.76 7.14
N LYS A 17 3.13 19.22 6.41
CA LYS A 17 3.11 17.81 6.00
C LYS A 17 2.95 17.70 4.50
N VAL A 18 3.58 16.69 3.91
CA VAL A 18 3.38 16.40 2.49
C VAL A 18 2.12 15.54 2.32
N LEU A 19 1.20 16.04 1.48
CA LEU A 19 0.09 15.26 0.93
C LEU A 19 0.41 14.97 -0.54
N ALA A 20 1.00 13.80 -0.82
CA ALA A 20 1.33 13.42 -2.18
C ALA A 20 0.07 12.95 -2.94
N ALA A 21 -0.02 13.29 -4.23
CA ALA A 21 -1.23 13.11 -5.04
C ALA A 21 -0.87 12.76 -6.49
N SER A 22 -1.90 12.58 -7.34
CA SER A 22 -1.76 12.37 -8.79
C SER A 22 -1.01 11.07 -9.16
N PHE A 23 -1.39 9.97 -8.52
CA PHE A 23 -0.81 8.66 -8.80
C PHE A 23 -1.46 7.99 -10.02
N LYS A 24 -0.65 7.21 -10.75
CA LYS A 24 -1.08 6.31 -11.83
C LYS A 24 -0.68 4.85 -11.58
N THR A 25 0.25 4.61 -10.64
CA THR A 25 0.66 3.26 -10.25
C THR A 25 0.88 3.15 -8.74
N PRO A 26 0.68 1.95 -8.14
CA PRO A 26 1.00 1.69 -6.74
C PRO A 26 2.46 2.01 -6.37
N ARG A 27 3.39 1.80 -7.31
CA ARG A 27 4.82 2.03 -7.06
C ARG A 27 5.12 3.49 -6.75
N GLN A 28 4.48 4.43 -7.45
CA GLN A 28 4.65 5.87 -7.18
C GLN A 28 4.16 6.24 -5.77
N ALA A 29 3.06 5.63 -5.31
CA ALA A 29 2.53 5.85 -3.97
C ALA A 29 3.50 5.31 -2.91
N LEU A 30 4.02 4.10 -3.12
CA LEU A 30 5.04 3.49 -2.25
C LEU A 30 6.31 4.35 -2.17
N ASP A 31 6.81 4.84 -3.31
CA ASP A 31 8.01 5.69 -3.35
C ASP A 31 7.80 7.01 -2.58
N CYS A 32 6.59 7.58 -2.61
CA CYS A 32 6.27 8.78 -1.81
C CYS A 32 6.20 8.49 -0.30
N LEU A 33 5.61 7.36 0.09
CA LEU A 33 5.59 6.93 1.49
C LEU A 33 7.01 6.65 2.01
N LEU A 34 7.85 5.96 1.22
CA LEU A 34 9.25 5.71 1.55
C LEU A 34 10.09 7.00 1.61
N ALA A 35 9.69 8.02 0.86
CA ALA A 35 10.29 9.34 0.92
C ALA A 35 9.94 10.13 2.19
N GLY A 36 9.02 9.63 3.03
CA GLY A 36 8.63 10.27 4.29
C GLY A 36 7.32 11.05 4.24
N CYS A 37 6.56 11.01 3.13
CA CYS A 37 5.27 11.71 3.06
C CYS A 37 4.32 11.19 4.15
N GLU A 38 3.75 12.10 4.94
CA GLU A 38 2.85 11.76 6.03
C GLU A 38 1.43 11.42 5.52
N ALA A 39 1.08 11.88 4.32
CA ALA A 39 -0.21 11.61 3.71
C ALA A 39 -0.10 11.39 2.20
N ILE A 40 -1.02 10.56 1.68
CA ILE A 40 -1.24 10.37 0.24
C ILE A 40 -2.74 10.41 -0.07
N THR A 41 -3.10 10.88 -1.26
CA THR A 41 -4.46 10.73 -1.81
C THR A 41 -4.41 9.91 -3.09
N LEU A 42 -5.18 8.83 -3.15
CA LEU A 42 -5.13 7.85 -4.23
C LEU A 42 -6.44 7.85 -5.03
N PRO A 43 -6.39 7.68 -6.36
CA PRO A 43 -7.55 7.26 -7.10
C PRO A 43 -7.91 5.80 -6.74
N LEU A 44 -9.19 5.45 -6.90
CA LEU A 44 -9.71 4.15 -6.44
C LEU A 44 -9.02 2.95 -7.10
N ASP A 45 -8.69 3.06 -8.38
CA ASP A 45 -8.00 2.01 -9.14
C ASP A 45 -6.60 1.70 -8.57
N VAL A 46 -5.81 2.73 -8.25
CA VAL A 46 -4.49 2.56 -7.63
C VAL A 46 -4.62 1.99 -6.23
N ALA A 47 -5.59 2.45 -5.44
CA ALA A 47 -5.84 1.92 -4.10
C ALA A 47 -6.22 0.43 -4.14
N GLN A 48 -7.05 0.01 -5.10
CA GLN A 48 -7.41 -1.39 -5.30
C GLN A 48 -6.19 -2.23 -5.71
N GLN A 49 -5.36 -1.72 -6.62
CA GLN A 49 -4.13 -2.41 -7.04
C GLN A 49 -3.12 -2.57 -5.89
N MET A 50 -3.08 -1.64 -4.93
CA MET A 50 -2.23 -1.79 -3.74
C MET A 50 -2.66 -2.94 -2.83
N LEU A 51 -3.94 -3.32 -2.86
CA LEU A 51 -4.50 -4.39 -2.02
C LEU A 51 -4.58 -5.74 -2.76
N GLY A 52 -4.73 -5.72 -4.08
CA GLY A 52 -4.82 -6.92 -4.91
C GLY A 52 -3.44 -7.50 -5.23
N THR A 53 -3.03 -8.54 -4.50
CA THR A 53 -1.78 -9.27 -4.76
C THR A 53 -2.07 -10.73 -5.10
N PRO A 54 -1.80 -11.19 -6.34
CA PRO A 54 -2.11 -12.56 -6.76
C PRO A 54 -1.51 -13.65 -5.87
N ALA A 55 -0.29 -13.44 -5.36
CA ALA A 55 0.37 -14.38 -4.46
C ALA A 55 -0.36 -14.52 -3.11
N VAL A 56 -1.01 -13.45 -2.63
CA VAL A 56 -1.81 -13.49 -1.39
C VAL A 56 -3.10 -14.27 -1.63
N GLU A 57 -3.77 -14.05 -2.75
CA GLU A 57 -4.96 -14.81 -3.14
C GLU A 57 -4.65 -16.31 -3.25
N SER A 58 -3.59 -16.68 -3.97
CA SER A 58 -3.15 -18.08 -4.07
C SER A 58 -2.77 -18.68 -2.72
N ALA A 59 -2.20 -17.90 -1.79
CA ALA A 59 -1.90 -18.38 -0.45
C ALA A 59 -3.18 -18.67 0.34
N ILE A 60 -4.19 -17.81 0.25
CA ILE A 60 -5.51 -18.03 0.89
C ILE A 60 -6.16 -19.30 0.35
N GLU A 61 -6.22 -19.46 -0.97
CA GLU A 61 -6.76 -20.67 -1.61
C GLU A 61 -6.03 -21.94 -1.15
N LYS A 62 -4.69 -21.86 -1.03
CA LYS A 62 -3.89 -22.98 -0.56
C LYS A 62 -4.21 -23.35 0.89
N PHE A 63 -4.35 -22.35 1.76
CA PHE A 63 -4.74 -22.57 3.15
C PHE A 63 -6.13 -23.21 3.25
N GLU A 64 -7.10 -22.75 2.47
CA GLU A 64 -8.45 -23.34 2.45
C GLU A 64 -8.43 -24.80 1.98
N GLN A 65 -7.67 -25.10 0.94
CA GLN A 65 -7.50 -26.47 0.45
C GLN A 65 -6.89 -27.38 1.52
N ASP A 66 -5.79 -26.94 2.14
CA ASP A 66 -5.10 -27.73 3.16
C ASP A 66 -5.98 -27.95 4.40
N TRP A 67 -6.75 -26.94 4.79
CA TRP A 67 -7.71 -27.05 5.89
C TRP A 67 -8.83 -28.04 5.59
N ASN A 68 -9.47 -27.92 4.42
CA ASN A 68 -10.52 -28.82 4.01
C ASN A 68 -10.01 -30.27 3.85
N ASN A 69 -8.77 -30.45 3.38
CA ASN A 69 -8.14 -31.77 3.28
C ASN A 69 -7.91 -32.41 4.66
N ALA A 70 -7.56 -31.62 5.68
CA ALA A 70 -7.32 -32.10 7.03
C ALA A 70 -8.60 -32.36 7.83
N PHE A 71 -9.63 -31.52 7.66
CA PHE A 71 -10.80 -31.50 8.55
C PHE A 71 -12.14 -31.73 7.85
N GLY A 72 -12.21 -31.75 6.52
CA GLY A 72 -13.44 -31.98 5.74
C GLY A 72 -14.48 -30.85 5.82
N THR A 73 -14.11 -29.71 6.40
CA THR A 73 -14.94 -28.50 6.53
C THR A 73 -14.05 -27.27 6.49
N LEU A 74 -14.57 -26.16 5.96
CA LEU A 74 -13.94 -24.83 6.07
C LEU A 74 -14.46 -24.02 7.26
N ASN A 75 -15.54 -24.48 7.90
CA ASN A 75 -16.11 -23.86 9.09
C ASN A 75 -15.51 -24.47 10.35
N LEU A 76 -15.25 -23.62 11.35
CA LEU A 76 -14.91 -24.00 12.71
C LEU A 76 -16.09 -24.67 13.43
#